data_AF-A0A2T3Z1W8-F1
#
_entry.id   AF-A0A2T3Z1W8-F1
#
_cell.length_a   1.000
_cell.length_b   1.000
_cell.length_c   1.000
_cell.angle_alpha   90.00
_cell.angle_beta   90.00
_cell.angle_gamma   90.00
#
_symmetry.space_group_name_H-M   'P 1'
#
loop_
_entity.id
_entity.type
_entity.pdbx_description
1 polymer ?
#
loop_
_entity_poly.entity_id
_entity_poly.type
_entity_poly.pdbx_seq_one_letter_code
_entity_poly.pdbx_strand_id
1 'polypeptide(L)'
;MAQRSSNAAAEDTNKESQSENITFRVRGVPANWGREQLQHCLMNQVNGLHMSIRSLATEAGEQYQSATIAFQNLPPQLQNHLNWDIIVPDTSNAEFAGERCLNIDKDFYGLTTLFAPPPREHKIDIIALSGLGSHAFGSFRQRKGPNMWLRDSLPYDLTSETTNKPMARIMIYGYESDVVNSNNTQNLEDLATAFHNSLLAIATGSTLKPIIFIGHSLGGLNIKQVSYLLICLSRSEFQQDKEFLGAVYGVVFFGTPHDGMDIRALISMAGDGPNRFLLESISRNSQVLSTQQRDFCSALEGQKQSEVFCFYETLESPTAVQDEFGRWTNTGHAAILVTKSSATHCRPWEDGPEHICAIARTHSGIVKFGRYDTAYKNVRERMRSLSKRALAAGDQPQEETAKCM
;
A
#
# COMPACT_ATOMS: atom_id res chain seq x y z
N MET A 1 -52.81 17.10 9.24
CA MET A 1 -52.22 18.40 9.66
C MET A 1 -51.08 18.07 10.61
N ALA A 2 -49.85 18.02 10.08
CA ALA A 2 -48.77 18.99 10.38
C ALA A 2 -48.38 18.94 11.87
N GLN A 3 -47.23 18.38 12.24
CA GLN A 3 -45.94 19.07 12.08
C GLN A 3 -44.81 18.15 11.60
N ARG A 4 -44.33 18.42 10.39
CA ARG A 4 -42.92 18.30 9.98
C ARG A 4 -42.23 19.59 10.40
N SER A 5 -41.08 19.53 11.07
CA SER A 5 -39.94 20.41 10.79
C SER A 5 -38.73 20.00 11.65
N SER A 6 -37.53 20.25 11.13
CA SER A 6 -36.20 19.94 11.67
C SER A 6 -35.68 18.51 11.45
N ASN A 7 -35.21 18.26 10.22
CA ASN A 7 -34.01 17.44 10.00
C ASN A 7 -33.33 17.71 8.64
N ALA A 8 -33.74 18.76 7.91
CA ALA A 8 -33.21 19.12 6.60
C ALA A 8 -31.94 20.01 6.66
N ALA A 9 -31.21 20.03 7.77
CA ALA A 9 -30.03 20.90 7.96
C ALA A 9 -28.72 20.15 8.23
N ALA A 10 -28.71 18.80 8.15
CA ALA A 10 -27.54 18.00 8.50
C ALA A 10 -26.69 17.52 7.30
N GLU A 11 -27.12 17.76 6.06
CA GLU A 11 -26.45 17.20 4.87
C GLU A 11 -25.59 18.21 4.07
N ASP A 12 -25.73 19.52 4.30
CA ASP A 12 -24.86 20.53 3.67
C ASP A 12 -23.51 20.72 4.40
N THR A 13 -23.39 20.28 5.66
CA THR A 13 -22.14 20.34 6.43
C THR A 13 -21.11 19.27 6.07
N ASN A 14 -21.45 18.31 5.19
CA ASN A 14 -20.60 17.14 4.90
C ASN A 14 -19.59 17.36 3.76
N LYS A 15 -19.68 18.48 3.02
CA LYS A 15 -18.66 18.90 2.04
C LYS A 15 -17.62 19.84 2.63
N GLU A 16 -17.98 20.66 3.62
CA GLU A 16 -17.02 21.57 4.27
C GLU A 16 -16.08 20.85 5.24
N SER A 17 -16.43 19.68 5.78
CA SER A 17 -15.59 18.94 6.73
C SER A 17 -14.58 17.96 6.09
N GLN A 18 -14.53 17.82 4.75
CA GLN A 18 -13.60 16.92 4.07
C GLN A 18 -12.23 17.55 3.76
N SER A 19 -12.13 18.88 3.76
CA SER A 19 -10.89 19.59 3.45
C SER A 19 -9.84 19.50 4.58
N GLU A 20 -10.26 19.33 5.84
CA GLU A 20 -9.37 19.41 7.02
C GLU A 20 -8.43 18.21 7.23
N ASN A 21 -8.52 17.16 6.40
CA ASN A 21 -7.77 15.92 6.63
C ASN A 21 -7.22 15.26 5.35
N ILE A 22 -6.84 16.02 4.33
CA ILE A 22 -6.14 15.45 3.17
C ILE A 22 -4.63 15.42 3.47
N THR A 23 -4.01 14.26 3.25
CA THR A 23 -2.54 14.14 3.30
C THR A 23 -2.02 14.27 1.87
N PHE A 24 -1.00 15.10 1.69
CA PHE A 24 -0.28 15.25 0.42
C PHE A 24 1.10 14.61 0.53
N ARG A 25 1.62 14.17 -0.61
CA ARG A 25 3.00 13.71 -0.79
C ARG A 25 3.80 14.83 -1.43
N VAL A 26 5.01 15.08 -0.93
CA VAL A 26 6.01 15.92 -1.60
C VAL A 26 7.13 15.00 -2.06
N ARG A 27 7.47 15.01 -3.35
CA ARG A 27 8.56 14.23 -3.95
C ARG A 27 9.69 15.15 -4.40
N GLY A 28 10.87 14.57 -4.61
CA GLY A 28 12.05 15.30 -5.10
C GLY A 28 12.76 16.13 -4.02
N VAL A 29 12.46 15.92 -2.73
CA VAL A 29 13.09 16.67 -1.64
C VAL A 29 14.58 16.30 -1.60
N PRO A 30 15.52 17.26 -1.65
CA PRO A 30 16.95 16.95 -1.65
C PRO A 30 17.37 16.09 -0.45
N ALA A 31 18.27 15.13 -0.65
CA ALA A 31 18.70 14.21 0.41
C ALA A 31 19.36 14.88 1.63
N ASN A 32 19.93 16.08 1.44
CA ASN A 32 20.53 16.87 2.51
C ASN A 32 19.54 17.79 3.24
N TRP A 33 18.27 17.84 2.82
CA TRP A 33 17.27 18.67 3.48
C TRP A 33 16.66 17.95 4.69
N GLY A 34 16.51 18.69 5.78
CA GLY A 34 15.66 18.31 6.91
C GLY A 34 14.26 18.92 6.79
N ARG A 35 13.45 18.71 7.84
CA ARG A 35 12.06 19.22 7.89
C ARG A 35 12.00 20.75 7.86
N GLU A 36 12.96 21.42 8.50
CA GLU A 36 13.00 22.88 8.55
C GLU A 36 13.26 23.49 7.18
N GLN A 37 14.22 22.94 6.42
CA GLN A 37 14.52 23.41 5.05
C GLN A 37 13.33 23.20 4.12
N LEU A 38 12.69 22.02 4.17
CA LEU A 38 11.50 21.76 3.38
C LEU A 38 10.34 22.70 3.76
N GLN A 39 10.10 22.89 5.05
CA GLN A 39 9.04 23.77 5.54
C GLN A 39 9.28 25.21 5.10
N HIS A 40 10.51 25.71 5.22
CA HIS A 40 10.87 27.05 4.79
C HIS A 40 10.69 27.23 3.28
N CYS A 41 11.15 26.27 2.48
CA CYS A 41 10.99 26.30 1.02
C CYS A 41 9.51 26.40 0.62
N LEU A 42 8.65 25.58 1.20
CA LEU A 42 7.22 25.56 0.88
C LEU A 42 6.49 26.82 1.36
N MET A 43 6.81 27.32 2.56
CA MET A 43 6.21 28.55 3.11
C MET A 43 6.58 29.79 2.28
N ASN A 44 7.74 29.81 1.63
CA ASN A 44 8.13 30.91 0.75
C ASN A 44 7.33 30.96 -0.56
N GLN A 45 6.65 29.87 -0.95
CA GLN A 45 5.87 29.84 -2.19
C GLN A 45 4.47 30.46 -2.03
N VAL A 46 3.87 30.39 -0.84
CA VAL A 46 2.50 30.85 -0.57
C VAL A 46 2.45 31.56 0.78
N ASN A 47 2.07 32.84 0.77
CA ASN A 47 1.90 33.62 1.99
C ASN A 47 0.80 33.03 2.89
N GLY A 48 1.07 32.93 4.19
CA GLY A 48 0.11 32.43 5.18
C GLY A 48 -0.11 30.90 5.12
N LEU A 49 0.79 30.17 4.45
CA LEU A 49 0.70 28.71 4.36
C LEU A 49 1.02 28.05 5.70
N HIS A 50 0.02 27.43 6.32
CA HIS A 50 0.17 26.62 7.51
C HIS A 50 0.11 25.14 7.17
N MET A 51 1.18 24.40 7.46
CA MET A 51 1.28 22.97 7.19
C MET A 51 1.98 22.22 8.31
N SER A 52 1.78 20.91 8.33
CA SER A 52 2.51 19.98 9.19
C SER A 52 3.19 18.90 8.35
N ILE A 53 4.52 18.83 8.44
CA ILE A 53 5.30 17.72 7.86
C ILE A 53 5.20 16.53 8.81
N ARG A 54 4.56 15.45 8.37
CA ARG A 54 4.31 14.24 9.15
C ARG A 54 5.42 13.22 8.98
N SER A 55 5.88 12.98 7.75
CA SER A 55 7.09 12.18 7.48
C SER A 55 8.04 12.89 6.52
N LEU A 56 9.30 12.50 6.57
CA LEU A 56 10.35 12.81 5.60
C LEU A 56 11.28 11.59 5.57
N ALA A 57 11.42 10.94 4.42
CA ALA A 57 12.17 9.70 4.28
C ALA A 57 12.85 9.63 2.92
N THR A 58 14.09 9.11 2.89
CA THR A 58 14.81 8.79 1.64
C THR A 58 14.06 7.73 0.86
N GLU A 59 13.84 7.99 -0.41
CA GLU A 59 13.19 7.03 -1.29
C GLU A 59 14.11 5.84 -1.60
N ALA A 60 13.52 4.65 -1.71
CA ALA A 60 14.28 3.45 -1.99
C ALA A 60 14.85 3.49 -3.42
N GLY A 61 16.18 3.36 -3.54
CA GLY A 61 16.86 3.39 -4.84
C GLY A 61 17.17 4.79 -5.39
N GLU A 62 16.77 5.84 -4.67
CA GLU A 62 16.73 7.19 -5.20
C GLU A 62 17.63 8.15 -4.41
N GLN A 63 18.08 9.22 -5.07
CA GLN A 63 18.91 10.28 -4.45
C GLN A 63 18.08 11.42 -3.85
N TYR A 64 16.78 11.22 -3.69
CA TYR A 64 15.85 12.20 -3.11
C TYR A 64 15.01 11.59 -1.98
N GLN A 65 14.31 12.45 -1.26
CA GLN A 65 13.39 12.11 -0.20
C GLN A 65 11.96 12.43 -0.60
N SER A 66 11.02 11.72 0.01
CA SER A 66 9.60 12.10 0.00
C SER A 66 9.14 12.49 1.39
N ALA A 67 8.19 13.41 1.44
CA ALA A 67 7.53 13.83 2.66
C ALA A 67 6.03 13.61 2.58
N THR A 68 5.39 13.38 3.73
CA THR A 68 3.93 13.50 3.83
C THR A 68 3.59 14.77 4.59
N ILE A 69 2.70 15.59 4.04
CA ILE A 69 2.30 16.86 4.63
C ILE A 69 0.78 16.93 4.76
N ALA A 70 0.30 17.68 5.74
CA ALA A 70 -1.10 18.06 5.86
C ALA A 70 -1.18 19.57 5.99
N PHE A 71 -1.99 20.20 5.14
CA PHE A 71 -2.26 21.63 5.20
C PHE A 71 -3.39 21.91 6.19
N GLN A 72 -3.28 23.00 6.95
CA GLN A 72 -4.41 23.51 7.71
C GLN A 72 -5.42 24.19 6.76
N ASN A 73 -4.91 24.95 5.80
CA ASN A 73 -5.68 25.58 4.74
C ASN A 73 -5.11 25.15 3.39
N LEU A 74 -5.97 24.65 2.49
CA LEU A 74 -5.54 24.15 1.19
C LEU A 74 -5.04 25.32 0.30
N PRO A 75 -3.78 25.28 -0.17
CA PRO A 75 -3.25 26.35 -1.01
C PRO A 75 -4.01 26.42 -2.35
N PRO A 76 -4.15 27.62 -2.95
CA PRO A 76 -4.87 27.80 -4.22
C PRO A 76 -4.40 26.89 -5.35
N GLN A 77 -3.09 26.62 -5.40
CA GLN A 77 -2.45 25.74 -6.37
C GLN A 77 -3.00 24.30 -6.32
N LEU A 78 -3.48 23.85 -5.15
CA LEU A 78 -4.03 22.50 -4.94
C LEU A 78 -5.57 22.48 -4.88
N GLN A 79 -6.24 23.62 -5.09
CA GLN A 79 -7.71 23.68 -5.14
C GLN A 79 -8.27 23.12 -6.45
N ASN A 80 -7.57 23.37 -7.58
CA ASN A 80 -8.03 23.02 -8.93
C ASN A 80 -7.12 22.03 -9.67
N HIS A 81 -5.88 21.82 -9.21
CA HIS A 81 -4.90 20.97 -9.89
C HIS A 81 -4.65 19.67 -9.12
N LEU A 82 -4.37 18.61 -9.86
CA LEU A 82 -4.01 17.29 -9.31
C LEU A 82 -2.62 17.32 -8.64
N ASN A 83 -1.71 18.15 -9.18
CA ASN A 83 -0.31 18.25 -8.75
C ASN A 83 0.16 19.72 -8.71
N TRP A 84 1.15 20.03 -7.86
CA TRP A 84 1.83 21.32 -7.79
C TRP A 84 3.34 21.14 -7.84
N ASP A 85 3.97 21.70 -8.88
CA ASP A 85 5.42 21.68 -9.10
C ASP A 85 6.06 22.98 -8.60
N ILE A 86 7.18 22.85 -7.89
CA ILE A 86 7.95 23.96 -7.31
C ILE A 86 9.41 23.82 -7.74
N ILE A 87 9.89 24.78 -8.51
CA ILE A 87 11.31 24.86 -8.88
C ILE A 87 12.11 25.32 -7.67
N VAL A 88 13.11 24.52 -7.29
CA VAL A 88 14.03 24.83 -6.20
C VAL A 88 15.33 25.35 -6.82
N PRO A 89 15.73 26.60 -6.54
CA PRO A 89 17.00 27.11 -7.02
C PRO A 89 18.15 26.27 -6.44
N ASP A 90 19.05 25.82 -7.31
CA ASP A 90 20.18 25.00 -6.88
C ASP A 90 21.14 25.87 -6.05
N THR A 91 21.41 25.47 -4.81
CA THR A 91 22.41 26.11 -3.95
C THR A 91 23.81 25.52 -4.16
N SER A 92 23.96 24.50 -5.02
CA SER A 92 25.25 23.91 -5.37
C SER A 92 25.81 24.56 -6.64
N ASN A 93 27.03 25.11 -6.54
CA ASN A 93 27.78 25.74 -7.64
C ASN A 93 28.27 24.72 -8.69
N ALA A 94 27.44 23.77 -9.11
CA ALA A 94 27.78 22.79 -10.14
C ALA A 94 27.19 23.24 -11.49
N GLU A 95 28.07 23.58 -12.44
CA GLU A 95 27.76 24.06 -13.80
C GLU A 95 26.86 23.11 -14.65
N PHE A 96 26.44 21.96 -14.11
CA PHE A 96 25.66 20.93 -14.79
C PHE A 96 24.46 20.40 -13.99
N ALA A 97 24.06 21.04 -12.90
CA ALA A 97 22.88 20.59 -12.17
C ALA A 97 21.60 21.12 -12.85
N GLY A 98 20.82 20.22 -13.44
CA GLY A 98 19.48 20.55 -13.96
C GLY A 98 18.58 21.13 -12.87
N GLU A 99 17.58 21.92 -13.26
CA GLU A 99 16.60 22.50 -12.35
C GLU A 99 15.97 21.40 -11.47
N ARG A 100 16.09 21.53 -10.14
CA ARG A 100 15.47 20.58 -9.21
C ARG A 100 14.03 21.01 -8.97
N CYS A 101 13.10 20.07 -9.03
CA CYS A 101 11.68 20.33 -8.83
C CYS A 101 11.12 19.49 -7.68
N LEU A 102 10.39 20.13 -6.76
CA LEU A 102 9.52 19.44 -5.82
C LEU A 102 8.16 19.25 -6.48
N ASN A 103 7.64 18.03 -6.43
CA ASN A 103 6.28 17.74 -6.89
C ASN A 103 5.39 17.42 -5.69
N ILE A 104 4.26 18.10 -5.58
CA ILE A 104 3.26 17.87 -4.55
C ILE A 104 2.02 17.24 -5.19
N ASP A 105 1.66 16.04 -4.74
CA ASP A 105 0.48 15.30 -5.21
C ASP A 105 -0.34 14.76 -4.04
N LYS A 106 -1.58 14.36 -4.32
CA LYS A 106 -2.45 13.70 -3.33
C LYS A 106 -2.68 12.22 -3.61
N ASP A 107 -2.30 11.71 -4.77
CA ASP A 107 -2.75 10.39 -5.24
C ASP A 107 -1.85 9.25 -4.74
N PHE A 108 -0.56 9.54 -4.49
CA PHE A 108 0.45 8.57 -4.06
C PHE A 108 0.68 7.44 -5.08
N TYR A 109 0.59 7.73 -6.38
CA TYR A 109 0.95 6.77 -7.42
C TYR A 109 2.46 6.47 -7.43
N GLY A 110 2.80 5.21 -7.71
CA GLY A 110 4.16 4.68 -7.63
C GLY A 110 4.58 4.32 -6.20
N LEU A 111 5.85 3.96 -6.05
CA LEU A 111 6.44 3.67 -4.75
C LEU A 111 6.59 4.97 -3.93
N THR A 112 6.27 4.91 -2.64
CA THR A 112 6.49 6.00 -1.70
C THR A 112 7.02 5.45 -0.39
N THR A 113 8.18 5.95 0.04
CA THR A 113 8.74 5.64 1.35
C THR A 113 8.13 6.53 2.42
N LEU A 114 7.40 5.92 3.35
CA LEU A 114 6.75 6.61 4.46
C LEU A 114 7.69 6.82 5.65
N PHE A 115 8.61 5.88 5.82
CA PHE A 115 9.61 5.89 6.88
C PHE A 115 10.85 5.14 6.41
N ALA A 116 12.03 5.73 6.61
CA ALA A 116 13.32 5.09 6.40
C ALA A 116 14.12 5.16 7.70
N PRO A 117 14.55 4.02 8.27
CA PRO A 117 15.48 4.02 9.40
C PRO A 117 16.86 4.50 8.95
N PRO A 118 17.73 4.94 9.87
CA PRO A 118 19.12 5.24 9.54
C PRO A 118 19.79 4.02 8.86
N PRO A 119 20.68 4.21 7.87
CA PRO A 119 21.23 3.09 7.07
C PRO A 119 21.81 1.94 7.90
N ARG A 120 22.47 2.25 9.03
CA ARG A 120 23.04 1.24 9.94
C ARG A 120 21.99 0.36 10.64
N GLU A 121 20.80 0.92 10.88
CA GLU A 121 19.68 0.25 11.53
C GLU A 121 18.72 -0.39 10.52
N HIS A 122 18.86 -0.12 9.21
CA HIS A 122 17.98 -0.69 8.19
C HIS A 122 18.25 -2.18 8.00
N LYS A 123 17.27 -3.00 8.39
CA LYS A 123 17.36 -4.47 8.34
C LYS A 123 16.25 -5.14 7.54
N ILE A 124 15.11 -4.48 7.32
CA ILE A 124 13.92 -5.07 6.69
C ILE A 124 13.25 -4.02 5.80
N ASP A 125 12.69 -4.47 4.67
CA ASP A 125 11.81 -3.68 3.82
C ASP A 125 10.36 -4.16 3.94
N ILE A 126 9.43 -3.23 4.08
CA ILE A 126 7.99 -3.51 4.12
C ILE A 126 7.31 -2.71 3.04
N ILE A 127 6.59 -3.39 2.14
CA ILE A 127 5.92 -2.75 0.99
C ILE A 127 4.43 -3.10 1.04
N ALA A 128 3.58 -2.07 1.14
CA ALA A 128 2.14 -2.24 1.28
C ALA A 128 1.37 -1.77 0.02
N LEU A 129 0.43 -2.60 -0.44
CA LEU A 129 -0.40 -2.38 -1.61
C LEU A 129 -1.87 -2.30 -1.20
N SER A 130 -2.54 -1.23 -1.64
CA SER A 130 -3.97 -1.02 -1.41
C SER A 130 -4.83 -1.83 -2.39
N GLY A 131 -6.14 -1.88 -2.14
CA GLY A 131 -7.11 -2.56 -2.99
C GLY A 131 -7.59 -1.75 -4.20
N LEU A 132 -8.50 -2.37 -4.97
CA LEU A 132 -9.19 -1.77 -6.11
C LEU A 132 -9.95 -0.50 -5.71
N GLY A 133 -9.89 0.54 -6.55
CA GLY A 133 -10.64 1.79 -6.38
C GLY A 133 -10.29 2.51 -5.08
N SER A 134 -9.07 2.30 -4.57
CA SER A 134 -8.68 2.76 -3.25
C SER A 134 -7.37 3.54 -3.29
N HIS A 135 -7.34 4.61 -2.50
CA HIS A 135 -6.19 5.50 -2.40
C HIS A 135 -5.08 4.86 -1.56
N ALA A 136 -3.84 4.80 -2.08
CA ALA A 136 -2.72 4.09 -1.46
C ALA A 136 -2.46 4.50 0.00
N PHE A 137 -2.31 5.79 0.29
CA PHE A 137 -2.18 6.29 1.66
C PHE A 137 -3.48 6.17 2.46
N GLY A 138 -4.61 6.56 1.86
CA GLY A 138 -5.92 6.62 2.51
C GLY A 138 -6.46 5.26 2.96
N SER A 139 -6.11 4.18 2.25
CA SER A 139 -6.55 2.82 2.55
C SER A 139 -6.11 2.36 3.93
N PHE A 140 -4.88 2.67 4.34
CA PHE A 140 -4.32 2.31 5.64
C PHE A 140 -4.54 3.36 6.73
N ARG A 141 -5.18 4.49 6.42
CA ARG A 141 -5.54 5.52 7.40
C ARG A 141 -6.80 5.12 8.18
N GLN A 142 -6.77 5.35 9.50
CA GLN A 142 -7.93 5.14 10.37
C GLN A 142 -9.16 5.92 9.88
N ARG A 143 -10.36 5.41 10.18
CA ARG A 143 -11.59 6.15 9.88
C ARG A 143 -11.67 7.40 10.78
N LYS A 144 -12.00 8.55 10.17
CA LYS A 144 -12.23 9.82 10.86
C LYS A 144 -11.08 10.27 11.78
N GLY A 145 -9.83 10.06 11.35
CA GLY A 145 -8.70 10.66 12.06
C GLY A 145 -7.37 10.51 11.32
N PRO A 146 -6.29 11.08 11.89
CA PRO A 146 -5.05 11.29 11.15
C PRO A 146 -4.11 10.08 11.16
N ASN A 147 -4.32 9.10 12.06
CA ASN A 147 -3.41 7.96 12.23
C ASN A 147 -3.41 7.08 10.98
N MET A 148 -2.24 6.95 10.37
CA MET A 148 -1.97 6.00 9.30
C MET A 148 -0.91 5.04 9.83
N TRP A 149 -1.33 3.85 10.25
CA TRP A 149 -0.51 2.98 11.10
C TRP A 149 0.82 2.53 10.46
N LEU A 150 0.89 2.43 9.12
CA LEU A 150 2.15 2.13 8.43
C LEU A 150 3.18 3.26 8.58
N ARG A 151 2.75 4.52 8.67
CA ARG A 151 3.63 5.68 8.90
C ARG A 151 3.82 5.98 10.38
N ASP A 152 2.74 5.91 11.15
CA ASP A 152 2.66 6.52 12.49
C ASP A 152 2.87 5.52 13.64
N SER A 153 2.79 4.20 13.38
CA SER A 153 2.86 3.17 14.43
C SER A 153 3.88 2.08 14.11
N LEU A 154 3.75 1.43 12.96
CA LEU A 154 4.56 0.28 12.55
C LEU A 154 6.09 0.53 12.62
N PRO A 155 6.63 1.69 12.20
CA PRO A 155 8.06 1.95 12.31
C PRO A 155 8.60 1.83 13.74
N TYR A 156 7.80 2.28 14.71
CA TYR A 156 8.17 2.29 16.13
C TYR A 156 7.86 0.97 16.83
N ASP A 157 7.06 0.11 16.19
CA ASP A 157 6.77 -1.22 16.70
C ASP A 157 7.79 -2.26 16.24
N LEU A 158 8.47 -2.03 15.12
CA LEU A 158 9.51 -2.90 14.56
C LEU A 158 10.90 -2.34 14.87
N THR A 159 11.36 -2.60 16.09
CA THR A 159 12.65 -2.14 16.60
C THR A 159 13.65 -3.29 16.76
N SER A 160 14.93 -3.00 16.56
CA SER A 160 16.02 -3.91 16.90
C SER A 160 16.04 -4.20 18.40
N GLU A 161 16.23 -5.47 18.78
CA GLU A 161 16.35 -5.87 20.18
C GLU A 161 17.61 -5.32 20.85
N THR A 162 18.66 -5.05 20.07
CA THR A 162 19.95 -4.59 20.61
C THR A 162 20.04 -3.08 20.71
N THR A 163 19.51 -2.34 19.72
CA THR A 163 19.62 -0.88 19.68
C THR A 163 18.34 -0.16 20.11
N ASN A 164 17.22 -0.88 20.23
CA ASN A 164 15.88 -0.35 20.46
C ASN A 164 15.49 0.76 19.47
N LYS A 165 16.04 0.71 18.25
CA LYS A 165 15.75 1.65 17.17
C LYS A 165 14.90 1.00 16.08
N PRO A 166 14.04 1.78 15.40
CA PRO A 166 13.33 1.32 14.21
C PRO A 166 14.29 0.69 13.20
N MET A 167 13.94 -0.48 12.69
CA MET A 167 14.79 -1.25 11.77
C MET A 167 14.15 -1.51 10.39
N ALA A 168 12.87 -1.22 10.25
CA ALA A 168 12.11 -1.47 9.02
C ALA A 168 11.92 -0.18 8.22
N ARG A 169 12.26 -0.20 6.93
CA ARG A 169 11.83 0.82 5.96
C ARG A 169 10.41 0.47 5.52
N ILE A 170 9.50 1.44 5.61
CA ILE A 170 8.08 1.23 5.30
C ILE A 170 7.73 2.01 4.03
N MET A 171 7.19 1.29 3.06
CA MET A 171 6.80 1.80 1.76
C MET A 171 5.35 1.44 1.45
N ILE A 172 4.69 2.30 0.68
CA ILE A 172 3.42 2.00 0.01
C ILE A 172 3.62 2.07 -1.49
N TYR A 173 2.83 1.30 -2.23
CA TYR A 173 2.75 1.39 -3.68
C TYR A 173 1.32 1.71 -4.09
N GLY A 174 1.15 2.83 -4.79
CA GLY A 174 -0.12 3.24 -5.37
C GLY A 174 -0.17 2.99 -6.86
N TYR A 175 -1.35 2.59 -7.34
CA TYR A 175 -1.63 2.32 -8.75
C TYR A 175 -3.07 2.75 -9.05
N GLU A 176 -3.30 3.19 -10.29
CA GLU A 176 -4.63 3.58 -10.73
C GLU A 176 -5.53 2.35 -10.82
N SER A 177 -6.65 2.40 -10.13
CA SER A 177 -7.57 1.26 -10.04
C SER A 177 -9.02 1.71 -9.85
N ASP A 178 -9.33 2.95 -10.24
CA ASP A 178 -10.66 3.51 -10.13
C ASP A 178 -11.70 2.63 -10.83
N VAL A 179 -12.88 2.54 -10.21
CA VAL A 179 -13.96 1.67 -10.68
C VAL A 179 -14.96 2.46 -11.53
N VAL A 180 -15.36 3.64 -11.07
CA VAL A 180 -16.34 4.50 -11.73
C VAL A 180 -15.64 5.36 -12.77
N ASN A 181 -16.18 5.42 -14.00
CA ASN A 181 -15.64 6.25 -15.10
C ASN A 181 -14.15 6.00 -15.39
N SER A 182 -13.66 4.79 -15.09
CA SER A 182 -12.29 4.40 -15.38
C SER A 182 -12.09 4.30 -16.88
N ASN A 183 -11.06 4.97 -17.40
CA ASN A 183 -10.60 4.81 -18.78
C ASN A 183 -9.44 3.82 -18.90
N ASN A 184 -9.10 3.13 -17.80
CA ASN A 184 -7.96 2.24 -17.70
C ASN A 184 -8.34 0.79 -18.05
N THR A 185 -7.58 0.16 -18.95
CA THR A 185 -7.76 -1.22 -19.42
C THR A 185 -6.81 -2.23 -18.76
N GLN A 186 -5.99 -1.80 -17.80
CA GLN A 186 -4.98 -2.65 -17.18
C GLN A 186 -5.60 -3.88 -16.51
N ASN A 187 -5.02 -5.04 -16.81
CA ASN A 187 -5.34 -6.30 -16.14
C ASN A 187 -4.37 -6.58 -14.97
N LEU A 188 -4.53 -7.73 -14.30
CA LEU A 188 -3.67 -8.12 -13.19
C LEU A 188 -2.17 -8.24 -13.56
N GLU A 189 -1.86 -8.68 -14.77
CA GLU A 189 -0.49 -8.82 -15.28
C GLU A 189 0.14 -7.44 -15.57
N ASP A 190 -0.61 -6.51 -16.15
CA ASP A 190 -0.15 -5.14 -16.38
C ASP A 190 0.18 -4.45 -15.05
N LEU A 191 -0.71 -4.59 -14.06
CA LEU A 191 -0.53 -4.04 -12.72
C LEU A 191 0.68 -4.67 -12.00
N ALA A 192 0.94 -5.95 -12.21
CA ALA A 192 2.08 -6.65 -11.64
C ALA A 192 3.40 -6.26 -12.31
N THR A 193 3.40 -6.09 -13.63
CA THR A 193 4.57 -5.62 -14.38
C THR A 193 4.94 -4.20 -13.99
N ALA A 194 3.96 -3.31 -13.85
CA ALA A 194 4.18 -1.95 -13.35
C ALA A 194 4.74 -1.94 -11.92
N PHE A 195 4.26 -2.84 -11.05
CA PHE A 195 4.78 -2.97 -9.71
C PHE A 195 6.20 -3.54 -9.71
N HIS A 196 6.47 -4.61 -10.48
CA HIS A 196 7.80 -5.19 -10.67
C HIS A 196 8.85 -4.15 -11.09
N ASN A 197 8.54 -3.32 -12.10
CA ASN A 197 9.43 -2.23 -12.53
C ASN A 197 9.77 -1.26 -11.39
N SER A 198 8.81 -1.01 -10.48
CA SER A 198 9.04 -0.17 -9.30
C SER A 198 9.87 -0.88 -8.23
N LEU A 199 9.83 -2.21 -8.17
CA LEU A 199 10.65 -3.02 -7.26
C LEU A 199 12.12 -3.05 -7.70
N LEU A 200 12.39 -3.04 -9.02
CA LEU A 200 13.76 -2.97 -9.55
C LEU A 200 14.51 -1.73 -9.06
N ALA A 201 13.81 -0.59 -8.88
CA ALA A 201 14.39 0.60 -8.30
C ALA A 201 14.91 0.36 -6.87
N ILE A 202 14.30 -0.53 -6.09
CA ILE A 202 14.76 -0.83 -4.72
C ILE A 202 16.10 -1.58 -4.74
N ALA A 203 16.33 -2.40 -5.76
CA ALA A 203 17.54 -3.18 -5.93
C ALA A 203 18.74 -2.35 -6.44
N THR A 204 18.52 -1.13 -6.94
CA THR A 204 19.61 -0.28 -7.40
C THR A 204 20.37 0.33 -6.21
N GLY A 205 21.68 0.09 -6.16
CA GLY A 205 22.59 0.81 -5.24
C GLY A 205 22.67 0.30 -3.79
N SER A 206 22.01 -0.78 -3.41
CA SER A 206 22.18 -1.38 -2.08
C SER A 206 21.85 -2.88 -2.02
N THR A 207 22.43 -3.60 -1.06
CA THR A 207 22.06 -5.00 -0.78
C THR A 207 20.62 -5.07 -0.30
N LEU A 208 19.78 -5.82 -1.03
CA LEU A 208 18.40 -6.07 -0.65
C LEU A 208 18.32 -6.62 0.78
N LYS A 209 17.33 -6.12 1.52
CA LYS A 209 16.97 -6.61 2.84
C LYS A 209 15.81 -7.58 2.71
N PRO A 210 15.59 -8.48 3.69
CA PRO A 210 14.38 -9.27 3.73
C PRO A 210 13.13 -8.39 3.54
N ILE A 211 12.27 -8.80 2.61
CA ILE A 211 11.09 -8.05 2.17
C ILE A 211 9.85 -8.72 2.72
N ILE A 212 8.98 -7.91 3.33
CA ILE A 212 7.64 -8.32 3.76
C ILE A 212 6.62 -7.50 2.97
N PHE A 213 5.77 -8.18 2.22
CA PHE A 213 4.65 -7.56 1.53
C PHE A 213 3.40 -7.48 2.41
N ILE A 214 2.64 -6.40 2.26
CA ILE A 214 1.30 -6.25 2.84
C ILE A 214 0.31 -6.00 1.70
N GLY A 215 -0.62 -6.92 1.47
CA GLY A 215 -1.62 -6.81 0.41
C GLY A 215 -3.02 -6.64 0.98
N HIS A 216 -3.72 -5.57 0.62
CA HIS A 216 -5.17 -5.44 0.88
C HIS A 216 -5.96 -5.71 -0.39
N SER A 217 -6.94 -6.61 -0.33
CA SER A 217 -7.84 -6.91 -1.47
C SER A 217 -7.04 -7.15 -2.77
N LEU A 218 -7.30 -6.38 -3.84
CA LEU A 218 -6.58 -6.44 -5.13
C LEU A 218 -5.05 -6.33 -4.98
N GLY A 219 -4.56 -5.53 -4.04
CA GLY A 219 -3.12 -5.41 -3.80
C GLY A 219 -2.45 -6.73 -3.44
N GLY A 220 -3.17 -7.64 -2.77
CA GLY A 220 -2.67 -8.99 -2.52
C GLY A 220 -2.64 -9.88 -3.76
N LEU A 221 -3.58 -9.72 -4.68
CA LEU A 221 -3.54 -10.43 -5.97
C LEU A 221 -2.40 -9.92 -6.85
N ASN A 222 -2.12 -8.62 -6.81
CA ASN A 222 -0.95 -8.04 -7.47
C ASN A 222 0.36 -8.62 -6.88
N ILE A 223 0.47 -8.74 -5.54
CA ILE A 223 1.61 -9.41 -4.90
C ILE A 223 1.77 -10.87 -5.34
N LYS A 224 0.67 -11.63 -5.46
CA LYS A 224 0.74 -13.00 -5.98
C LYS A 224 1.26 -13.03 -7.43
N GLN A 225 0.74 -12.14 -8.27
CA GLN A 225 1.16 -12.05 -9.67
C GLN A 225 2.63 -11.65 -9.82
N VAL A 226 3.10 -10.65 -9.05
CA VAL A 226 4.50 -10.21 -9.12
C VAL A 226 5.45 -11.27 -8.60
N SER A 227 5.03 -12.03 -7.58
CA SER A 227 5.82 -13.14 -7.03
C SER A 227 6.04 -14.22 -8.11
N TYR A 228 5.00 -14.57 -8.85
CA TYR A 228 5.12 -15.47 -10.00
C TYR A 228 6.03 -14.89 -11.10
N LEU A 229 5.84 -13.62 -11.46
CA LEU A 229 6.68 -12.94 -12.46
C LEU A 229 8.16 -12.99 -12.08
N LEU A 230 8.49 -12.70 -10.82
CA LEU A 230 9.86 -12.77 -10.30
C LEU A 230 10.48 -14.15 -10.49
N ILE A 231 9.72 -15.23 -10.39
CA ILE A 231 10.25 -16.59 -10.61
C ILE A 231 10.46 -16.91 -12.07
N CYS A 232 9.52 -16.49 -12.92
CA CYS A 232 9.69 -16.62 -14.36
C CYS A 232 10.96 -15.89 -14.81
N LEU A 233 11.19 -14.69 -14.30
CA LEU A 233 12.36 -13.89 -14.59
C LEU A 233 13.62 -14.41 -13.88
N SER A 234 13.52 -14.97 -12.67
CA SER A 234 14.66 -15.55 -11.97
C SER A 234 15.20 -16.81 -12.65
N ARG A 235 14.43 -17.45 -13.52
CA ARG A 235 14.90 -18.57 -14.37
C ARG A 235 15.75 -18.09 -15.57
N SER A 236 15.73 -16.79 -15.86
CA SER A 236 16.57 -16.18 -16.89
C SER A 236 17.95 -15.77 -16.34
N GLU A 237 18.77 -15.11 -17.16
CA GLU A 237 20.09 -14.60 -16.76
C GLU A 237 20.05 -13.30 -15.92
N PHE A 238 18.86 -12.73 -15.66
CA PHE A 238 18.74 -11.50 -14.87
C PHE A 238 19.00 -11.74 -13.37
N GLN A 239 20.17 -11.31 -12.91
CA GLN A 239 20.62 -11.47 -11.52
C GLN A 239 19.73 -10.73 -10.50
N GLN A 240 19.19 -9.57 -10.87
CA GLN A 240 18.37 -8.73 -9.99
C GLN A 240 17.07 -9.44 -9.56
N ASP A 241 16.40 -10.14 -10.47
CA ASP A 241 15.16 -10.86 -10.15
C ASP A 241 15.39 -12.04 -9.22
N LYS A 242 16.53 -12.73 -9.36
CA LYS A 242 16.96 -13.80 -8.44
C LYS A 242 17.20 -13.26 -7.04
N GLU A 243 17.91 -12.13 -6.93
CA GLU A 243 18.17 -11.47 -5.66
C GLU A 243 16.88 -10.97 -5.01
N PHE A 244 15.99 -10.39 -5.80
CA PHE A 244 14.71 -9.91 -5.32
C PHE A 244 13.83 -11.04 -4.83
N LEU A 245 13.71 -12.11 -5.62
CA LEU A 245 12.98 -13.31 -5.22
C LEU A 245 13.54 -13.91 -3.92
N GLY A 246 14.86 -14.00 -3.78
CA GLY A 246 15.52 -14.49 -2.56
C GLY A 246 15.37 -13.56 -1.36
N ALA A 247 15.11 -12.28 -1.59
CA ALA A 247 14.84 -11.30 -0.54
C ALA A 247 13.39 -11.35 -0.05
N VAL A 248 12.43 -11.86 -0.84
CA VAL A 248 11.02 -11.98 -0.40
C VAL A 248 10.89 -13.02 0.70
N TYR A 249 10.69 -12.54 1.93
CA TYR A 249 10.55 -13.39 3.10
C TYR A 249 9.09 -13.62 3.49
N GLY A 250 8.25 -12.59 3.47
CA GLY A 250 6.91 -12.71 4.05
C GLY A 250 5.83 -11.99 3.27
N VAL A 251 4.59 -12.50 3.36
CA VAL A 251 3.42 -11.84 2.80
C VAL A 251 2.28 -11.81 3.82
N VAL A 252 1.69 -10.63 4.01
CA VAL A 252 0.55 -10.45 4.90
C VAL A 252 -0.65 -9.97 4.08
N PHE A 253 -1.64 -10.84 3.92
CA PHE A 253 -2.86 -10.57 3.18
C PHE A 253 -3.97 -10.07 4.11
N PHE A 254 -4.71 -9.07 3.64
CA PHE A 254 -5.89 -8.51 4.29
C PHE A 254 -7.07 -8.59 3.31
N GLY A 255 -7.98 -9.53 3.55
CA GLY A 255 -9.17 -9.73 2.72
C GLY A 255 -8.84 -9.97 1.25
N THR A 256 -7.68 -10.52 0.90
CA THR A 256 -7.32 -10.73 -0.50
C THR A 256 -8.21 -11.81 -1.10
N PRO A 257 -8.92 -11.55 -2.22
CA PRO A 257 -9.89 -12.49 -2.75
C PRO A 257 -9.20 -13.56 -3.60
N HIS A 258 -8.46 -14.47 -2.95
CA HIS A 258 -7.67 -15.48 -3.64
C HIS A 258 -8.53 -16.48 -4.43
N ASP A 259 -9.78 -16.71 -4.00
CA ASP A 259 -10.78 -17.51 -4.71
C ASP A 259 -11.99 -16.64 -5.16
N GLY A 260 -11.72 -15.35 -5.34
CA GLY A 260 -12.68 -14.37 -5.85
C GLY A 260 -13.53 -13.69 -4.79
N MET A 261 -14.22 -12.62 -5.21
CA MET A 261 -15.10 -11.82 -4.35
C MET A 261 -16.46 -11.57 -4.99
N ASP A 262 -17.40 -11.06 -4.20
CA ASP A 262 -18.64 -10.51 -4.72
C ASP A 262 -18.38 -9.17 -5.43
N ILE A 263 -18.48 -9.21 -6.76
CA ILE A 263 -18.21 -8.06 -7.64
C ILE A 263 -19.49 -7.38 -8.13
N ARG A 264 -20.69 -7.81 -7.73
CA ARG A 264 -21.95 -7.32 -8.33
C ARG A 264 -22.08 -5.81 -8.28
N ALA A 265 -21.76 -5.21 -7.15
CA ALA A 265 -21.75 -3.75 -6.99
C ALA A 265 -20.67 -3.08 -7.85
N LEU A 266 -19.47 -3.68 -7.95
CA LEU A 266 -18.37 -3.16 -8.76
C LEU A 266 -18.71 -3.18 -10.27
N ILE A 267 -19.38 -4.23 -10.72
CA ILE A 267 -19.86 -4.35 -12.10
C ILE A 267 -20.92 -3.30 -12.39
N SER A 268 -21.86 -3.11 -11.47
CA SER A 268 -22.85 -2.05 -11.60
C SER A 268 -22.21 -0.66 -11.70
N MET A 269 -21.10 -0.44 -10.99
CA MET A 269 -20.34 0.82 -11.00
C MET A 269 -19.57 1.05 -12.29
N ALA A 270 -18.96 0.00 -12.84
CA ALA A 270 -18.15 0.08 -14.05
C ALA A 270 -19.01 0.08 -15.33
N GLY A 271 -20.18 -0.55 -15.32
CA GLY A 271 -20.98 -0.78 -16.53
C GLY A 271 -20.18 -1.56 -17.57
N ASP A 272 -20.21 -1.11 -18.82
CA ASP A 272 -19.38 -1.63 -19.93
C ASP A 272 -18.02 -0.92 -20.04
N GLY A 273 -17.54 -0.37 -18.91
CA GLY A 273 -16.29 0.38 -18.84
C GLY A 273 -15.04 -0.44 -19.18
N PRO A 274 -13.94 0.21 -19.62
CA PRO A 274 -12.66 -0.43 -19.94
C PRO A 274 -12.08 -1.36 -18.88
N ASN A 275 -12.33 -1.08 -17.60
CA ASN A 275 -11.84 -1.87 -16.46
C ASN A 275 -12.67 -3.14 -16.17
N ARG A 276 -13.73 -3.42 -16.95
CA ARG A 276 -14.64 -4.56 -16.74
C ARG A 276 -13.91 -5.90 -16.67
N PHE A 277 -12.91 -6.10 -17.52
CA PHE A 277 -12.11 -7.33 -17.57
C PHE A 277 -11.33 -7.58 -16.27
N LEU A 278 -10.75 -6.52 -15.68
CA LEU A 278 -10.08 -6.61 -14.38
C LEU A 278 -11.07 -7.03 -13.27
N LEU A 279 -12.28 -6.48 -13.29
CA LEU A 279 -13.31 -6.82 -12.31
C LEU A 279 -13.78 -8.28 -12.44
N GLU A 280 -13.95 -8.78 -13.67
CA GLU A 280 -14.29 -10.19 -13.91
C GLU A 280 -13.18 -11.13 -13.47
N SER A 281 -11.93 -10.70 -13.66
CA SER A 281 -10.74 -11.46 -13.24
C SER A 281 -10.69 -11.69 -11.73
N ILE A 282 -11.35 -10.86 -10.91
CA ILE A 282 -11.42 -11.02 -9.44
C ILE A 282 -12.75 -11.62 -8.95
N SER A 283 -13.62 -12.05 -9.87
CA SER A 283 -14.90 -12.69 -9.55
C SER A 283 -14.73 -14.09 -8.96
N ARG A 284 -15.79 -14.59 -8.31
CA ARG A 284 -15.88 -16.00 -7.92
C ARG A 284 -15.82 -16.89 -9.17
N ASN A 285 -15.04 -17.98 -9.09
CA ASN A 285 -14.77 -18.91 -10.20
C ASN A 285 -13.94 -18.33 -11.36
N SER A 286 -13.14 -17.28 -11.12
CA SER A 286 -12.20 -16.77 -12.10
C SER A 286 -11.07 -17.76 -12.39
N GLN A 287 -10.91 -18.16 -13.66
CA GLN A 287 -9.79 -19.00 -14.10
C GLN A 287 -8.43 -18.31 -13.90
N VAL A 288 -8.41 -16.97 -13.94
CA VAL A 288 -7.21 -16.17 -13.68
C VAL A 288 -6.74 -16.40 -12.24
N LEU A 289 -7.66 -16.38 -11.27
CA LEU A 289 -7.34 -16.63 -9.87
C LEU A 289 -6.90 -18.08 -9.61
N SER A 290 -7.57 -19.06 -10.23
CA SER A 290 -7.16 -20.47 -10.12
C SER A 290 -5.75 -20.70 -10.66
N THR A 291 -5.40 -20.04 -11.76
CA THR A 291 -4.05 -20.09 -12.34
C THR A 291 -3.04 -19.42 -11.42
N GLN A 292 -3.32 -18.18 -11.01
CA GLN A 292 -2.47 -17.43 -10.10
C GLN A 292 -2.23 -18.17 -8.77
N GLN A 293 -3.24 -18.85 -8.24
CA GLN A 293 -3.12 -19.63 -7.00
C GLN A 293 -2.13 -20.79 -7.15
N ARG A 294 -2.26 -21.59 -8.21
CA ARG A 294 -1.33 -22.69 -8.50
C ARG A 294 0.10 -22.17 -8.67
N ASP A 295 0.22 -21.08 -9.42
CA ASP A 295 1.50 -20.48 -9.76
C ASP A 295 2.18 -19.88 -8.53
N PHE A 296 1.42 -19.22 -7.65
CA PHE A 296 1.89 -18.69 -6.36
C PHE A 296 2.31 -19.78 -5.36
N CYS A 297 1.60 -20.90 -5.30
CA CYS A 297 2.02 -22.02 -4.47
C CYS A 297 3.34 -22.61 -4.98
N SER A 298 3.42 -22.91 -6.28
CA SER A 298 4.63 -23.43 -6.93
C SER A 298 5.82 -22.48 -6.77
N ALA A 299 5.53 -21.18 -6.74
CA ALA A 299 6.51 -20.13 -6.60
C ALA A 299 7.27 -20.17 -5.28
N LEU A 300 6.54 -20.33 -4.18
CA LEU A 300 7.11 -20.26 -2.84
C LEU A 300 7.52 -21.63 -2.29
N GLU A 301 7.21 -22.74 -2.97
CA GLU A 301 7.71 -24.08 -2.62
C GLU A 301 9.25 -24.14 -2.62
N GLY A 302 9.91 -23.38 -3.51
CA GLY A 302 11.37 -23.23 -3.53
C GLY A 302 11.93 -22.32 -2.43
N GLN A 303 11.09 -21.47 -1.84
CA GLN A 303 11.44 -20.48 -0.81
C GLN A 303 11.04 -20.99 0.57
N LYS A 304 11.64 -22.09 1.01
CA LYS A 304 11.26 -22.87 2.22
C LYS A 304 11.22 -22.08 3.54
N GLN A 305 11.78 -20.86 3.57
CA GLN A 305 11.78 -20.01 4.76
C GLN A 305 10.71 -18.90 4.72
N SER A 306 9.99 -18.76 3.61
CA SER A 306 8.97 -17.71 3.47
C SER A 306 7.69 -18.03 4.25
N GLU A 307 7.00 -16.99 4.71
CA GLU A 307 5.77 -17.11 5.52
C GLU A 307 4.60 -16.25 5.00
N VAL A 308 3.38 -16.76 5.09
CA VAL A 308 2.14 -16.06 4.75
C VAL A 308 1.21 -15.96 5.96
N PHE A 309 0.64 -14.77 6.15
CA PHE A 309 -0.44 -14.53 7.11
C PHE A 309 -1.66 -13.99 6.40
N CYS A 310 -2.85 -14.49 6.74
CA CYS A 310 -4.11 -14.09 6.14
C CYS A 310 -5.06 -13.53 7.20
N PHE A 311 -5.45 -12.27 7.03
CA PHE A 311 -6.50 -11.61 7.80
C PHE A 311 -7.79 -11.56 7.00
N TYR A 312 -8.91 -11.98 7.59
CA TYR A 312 -10.22 -11.98 6.91
C TYR A 312 -11.29 -11.17 7.66
N GLU A 313 -12.22 -10.63 6.88
CA GLU A 313 -13.34 -9.83 7.40
C GLU A 313 -14.39 -10.72 8.07
N THR A 314 -15.07 -10.17 9.07
CA THR A 314 -16.18 -10.85 9.76
C THR A 314 -17.40 -9.97 9.97
N LEU A 315 -17.40 -8.74 9.43
CA LEU A 315 -18.59 -7.90 9.34
C LEU A 315 -18.93 -7.64 7.87
N GLU A 316 -20.21 -7.61 7.57
CA GLU A 316 -20.70 -7.29 6.23
C GLU A 316 -20.36 -5.85 5.83
N SER A 317 -19.94 -5.67 4.59
CA SER A 317 -19.70 -4.36 3.99
C SER A 317 -20.98 -3.84 3.34
N PRO A 318 -21.37 -2.58 3.56
CA PRO A 318 -22.42 -1.97 2.75
C PRO A 318 -21.99 -1.94 1.28
N THR A 319 -22.89 -2.31 0.38
CA THR A 319 -22.61 -2.34 -1.07
C THR A 319 -22.99 -1.02 -1.74
N ALA A 320 -22.33 -0.72 -2.85
CA ALA A 320 -22.58 0.49 -3.62
C ALA A 320 -23.89 0.37 -4.43
N VAL A 321 -24.72 1.40 -4.35
CA VAL A 321 -25.93 1.60 -5.16
C VAL A 321 -26.00 3.06 -5.61
N GLN A 322 -26.61 3.28 -6.77
CA GLN A 322 -26.78 4.62 -7.30
C GLN A 322 -28.03 5.27 -6.69
N ASP A 323 -27.90 6.52 -6.21
CA ASP A 323 -29.04 7.32 -5.74
C ASP A 323 -29.84 7.92 -6.91
N GLU A 324 -30.96 8.57 -6.59
CA GLU A 324 -31.84 9.22 -7.58
C GLU A 324 -31.17 10.33 -8.40
N PHE A 325 -30.01 10.83 -7.95
CA PHE A 325 -29.22 11.86 -8.62
C PHE A 325 -28.02 11.30 -9.40
N GLY A 326 -27.93 9.96 -9.53
CA GLY A 326 -26.85 9.32 -10.25
C GLY A 326 -25.55 9.16 -9.46
N ARG A 327 -25.54 9.43 -8.15
CA ARG A 327 -24.35 9.35 -7.30
C ARG A 327 -24.24 7.98 -6.65
N TRP A 328 -23.03 7.42 -6.63
CA TRP A 328 -22.76 6.15 -5.95
C TRP A 328 -22.70 6.35 -4.43
N THR A 329 -23.53 5.61 -3.70
CA THR A 329 -23.58 5.62 -2.23
C THR A 329 -23.47 4.20 -1.68
N ASN A 330 -22.83 4.04 -0.51
CA ASN A 330 -22.72 2.74 0.17
C ASN A 330 -23.96 2.48 1.04
N THR A 331 -25.14 2.47 0.43
CA THR A 331 -26.44 2.26 1.11
C THR A 331 -27.14 0.96 0.67
N GLY A 332 -26.47 0.16 -0.18
CA GLY A 332 -26.98 -1.12 -0.65
C GLY A 332 -26.96 -2.21 0.41
N HIS A 333 -27.49 -3.38 0.04
CA HIS A 333 -27.52 -4.58 0.90
C HIS A 333 -26.13 -4.92 1.42
N ALA A 334 -25.98 -5.10 2.74
CA ALA A 334 -24.71 -5.45 3.33
C ALA A 334 -24.31 -6.89 2.96
N ALA A 335 -23.04 -7.13 2.62
CA ALA A 335 -22.57 -8.47 2.29
C ALA A 335 -21.13 -8.68 2.72
N ILE A 336 -20.77 -9.93 3.03
CA ILE A 336 -19.37 -10.36 3.05
C ILE A 336 -18.87 -10.38 1.61
N LEU A 337 -17.95 -9.48 1.29
CA LEU A 337 -17.44 -9.32 -0.07
C LEU A 337 -16.45 -10.43 -0.38
N VAL A 338 -15.58 -10.76 0.58
CA VAL A 338 -14.59 -11.83 0.49
C VAL A 338 -14.86 -12.84 1.58
N THR A 339 -15.24 -14.06 1.19
CA THR A 339 -15.50 -15.14 2.16
C THR A 339 -14.22 -15.51 2.90
N LYS A 340 -14.34 -16.09 4.09
CA LYS A 340 -13.19 -16.65 4.82
C LYS A 340 -12.37 -17.59 3.93
N SER A 341 -13.05 -18.50 3.21
CA SER A 341 -12.38 -19.46 2.31
C SER A 341 -11.54 -18.75 1.25
N SER A 342 -12.08 -17.72 0.58
CA SER A 342 -11.36 -16.94 -0.42
C SER A 342 -10.22 -16.12 0.19
N ALA A 343 -10.45 -15.49 1.34
CA ALA A 343 -9.46 -14.68 2.04
C ALA A 343 -8.27 -15.49 2.58
N THR A 344 -8.41 -16.81 2.73
CA THR A 344 -7.38 -17.70 3.28
C THR A 344 -6.93 -18.77 2.29
N HIS A 345 -7.36 -18.70 1.02
CA HIS A 345 -6.96 -19.64 -0.02
C HIS A 345 -5.52 -19.33 -0.49
N CYS A 346 -4.55 -19.68 0.36
CA CYS A 346 -3.12 -19.51 0.13
C CYS A 346 -2.41 -20.87 0.11
N ARG A 347 -1.25 -21.00 0.76
CA ARG A 347 -0.47 -22.24 0.73
C ARG A 347 -1.11 -23.28 1.64
N PRO A 348 -1.15 -24.56 1.23
CA PRO A 348 -1.87 -25.60 1.97
C PRO A 348 -1.23 -25.94 3.32
N TRP A 349 0.01 -25.52 3.62
CA TRP A 349 0.66 -25.72 4.92
C TRP A 349 0.56 -24.52 5.87
N GLU A 350 -0.12 -23.43 5.46
CA GLU A 350 -0.37 -22.24 6.28
C GLU A 350 -1.88 -21.97 6.42
N ASP A 351 -2.65 -23.06 6.50
CA ASP A 351 -4.10 -23.04 6.67
C ASP A 351 -4.54 -23.12 8.15
N GLY A 352 -3.57 -23.13 9.07
CA GLY A 352 -3.77 -23.19 10.51
C GLY A 352 -4.10 -21.84 11.18
N PRO A 353 -4.62 -21.88 12.43
CA PRO A 353 -4.99 -20.70 13.20
C PRO A 353 -3.81 -19.79 13.57
N GLU A 354 -2.58 -20.28 13.49
CA GLU A 354 -1.37 -19.49 13.66
C GLU A 354 -1.17 -18.49 12.51
N HIS A 355 -1.55 -18.86 11.28
CA HIS A 355 -1.42 -18.05 10.06
C HIS A 355 -2.70 -17.28 9.69
N ILE A 356 -3.86 -17.75 10.16
CA ILE A 356 -5.17 -17.17 9.82
C ILE A 356 -5.77 -16.40 11.00
N CYS A 357 -6.11 -15.12 10.77
CA CYS A 357 -6.62 -14.23 11.80
C CYS A 357 -7.94 -13.56 11.40
N ALA A 358 -8.96 -13.67 12.23
CA ALA A 358 -10.22 -12.94 12.05
C ALA A 358 -10.09 -11.48 12.52
N ILE A 359 -10.69 -10.54 11.80
CA ILE A 359 -10.85 -9.16 12.26
C ILE A 359 -12.34 -8.77 12.15
N ALA A 360 -12.92 -8.31 13.27
CA ALA A 360 -14.30 -7.82 13.41
C ALA A 360 -14.53 -6.48 12.69
N ARG A 361 -14.39 -6.49 11.36
CA ARG A 361 -14.50 -5.31 10.47
C ARG A 361 -15.05 -5.69 9.11
N THR A 362 -15.51 -4.67 8.40
CA THR A 362 -15.85 -4.70 6.98
C THR A 362 -14.57 -4.76 6.13
N HIS A 363 -14.71 -5.16 4.86
CA HIS A 363 -13.62 -5.32 3.89
C HIS A 363 -12.71 -4.10 3.79
N SER A 364 -13.31 -2.91 3.63
CA SER A 364 -12.58 -1.64 3.57
C SER A 364 -12.04 -1.16 4.93
N GLY A 365 -12.55 -1.71 6.03
CA GLY A 365 -12.17 -1.34 7.39
C GLY A 365 -11.04 -2.21 7.95
N ILE A 366 -10.80 -3.39 7.38
CA ILE A 366 -9.89 -4.40 7.92
C ILE A 366 -8.43 -3.92 8.05
N VAL A 367 -8.03 -2.91 7.27
CA VAL A 367 -6.68 -2.30 7.30
C VAL A 367 -6.64 -0.89 7.94
N LYS A 368 -7.74 -0.41 8.50
CA LYS A 368 -7.88 0.97 9.02
C LYS A 368 -7.69 1.04 10.52
N PHE A 369 -6.44 0.94 10.97
CA PHE A 369 -6.11 0.85 12.39
C PHE A 369 -5.86 2.21 13.05
N GLY A 370 -6.49 2.42 14.20
CA GLY A 370 -6.16 3.52 15.10
C GLY A 370 -4.96 3.21 16.00
N ARG A 371 -4.43 4.24 16.68
CA ARG A 371 -3.22 4.11 17.50
C ARG A 371 -3.34 3.10 18.65
N TYR A 372 -4.52 3.00 19.27
CA TYR A 372 -4.78 2.11 20.41
C TYR A 372 -5.76 0.98 20.07
N ASP A 373 -5.83 0.66 18.79
CA ASP A 373 -6.76 -0.30 18.23
C ASP A 373 -6.42 -1.73 18.64
N THR A 374 -7.41 -2.48 19.14
CA THR A 374 -7.19 -3.86 19.60
C THR A 374 -6.89 -4.80 18.44
N ALA A 375 -7.49 -4.59 17.26
CA ALA A 375 -7.18 -5.39 16.08
C ALA A 375 -5.74 -5.15 15.60
N TYR A 376 -5.25 -3.92 15.75
CA TYR A 376 -3.87 -3.60 15.41
C TYR A 376 -2.85 -4.32 16.29
N LYS A 377 -3.14 -4.52 17.58
CA LYS A 377 -2.23 -5.28 18.46
C LYS A 377 -1.93 -6.67 17.90
N ASN A 378 -2.95 -7.37 17.39
CA ASN A 378 -2.77 -8.68 16.78
C ASN A 378 -1.92 -8.61 15.51
N VAL A 379 -2.19 -7.65 14.63
CA VAL A 379 -1.39 -7.40 13.42
C VAL A 379 0.06 -7.11 13.79
N ARG A 380 0.29 -6.22 14.76
CA ARG A 380 1.61 -5.85 15.24
C ARG A 380 2.41 -7.05 15.74
N GLU A 381 1.81 -7.93 16.56
CA GLU A 381 2.52 -9.10 17.06
C GLU A 381 2.89 -10.09 15.94
N ARG A 382 2.04 -10.24 14.91
CA ARG A 382 2.38 -11.02 13.71
C ARG A 382 3.51 -10.39 12.92
N MET A 383 3.44 -9.08 12.66
CA MET A 383 4.52 -8.33 11.98
C MET A 383 5.85 -8.44 12.73
N ARG A 384 5.85 -8.27 14.06
CA ARG A 384 7.05 -8.43 14.89
C ARG A 384 7.64 -9.82 14.78
N SER A 385 6.80 -10.85 14.90
CA SER A 385 7.24 -12.24 14.84
C SER A 385 7.83 -12.57 13.46
N LEU A 386 7.16 -12.14 12.40
CA LEU A 386 7.60 -12.30 11.02
C LEU A 386 8.92 -11.57 10.77
N SER A 387 9.05 -10.31 11.23
CA SER A 387 10.29 -9.54 11.13
C SER A 387 11.46 -10.21 11.85
N LYS A 388 11.26 -10.76 13.04
CA LYS A 388 12.33 -11.46 13.77
C LYS A 388 12.82 -12.70 13.01
N ARG A 389 11.90 -13.51 12.47
CA ARG A 389 12.28 -14.70 11.72
C ARG A 389 12.90 -14.35 10.37
N ALA A 390 12.49 -13.26 9.73
CA ALA A 390 13.13 -12.73 8.52
C ALA A 390 14.62 -12.44 8.73
N LEU A 391 14.98 -11.86 9.88
CA LEU A 391 16.37 -11.59 10.22
C LEU A 391 17.14 -12.88 10.51
N ALA A 392 16.55 -13.80 11.27
CA ALA A 392 17.18 -15.07 11.60
C ALA A 392 17.43 -15.95 10.35
N ALA A 393 16.55 -15.88 9.35
CA ALA A 393 16.70 -16.57 8.08
C ALA A 393 17.86 -16.01 7.23
N GLY A 394 18.02 -14.69 7.21
CA GLY A 394 19.12 -14.01 6.49
C GLY A 394 20.51 -14.24 7.10
N ASP A 395 20.60 -14.58 8.38
CA ASP A 395 21.85 -14.86 9.08
C ASP A 395 22.34 -16.32 8.93
N GLN A 396 21.51 -17.22 8.38
CA GLN A 396 21.94 -18.59 8.09
C GLN A 396 22.72 -18.64 6.77
N PRO A 397 23.93 -19.23 6.73
CA PRO A 397 24.62 -19.46 5.47
C PRO A 397 23.71 -20.30 4.57
N GLN A 398 23.49 -19.85 3.33
CA GLN A 398 22.93 -20.72 2.30
C GLN A 398 23.90 -21.91 2.18
N GLU A 399 23.50 -23.09 2.67
CA GLU A 399 24.18 -24.32 2.31
C GLU A 399 24.07 -24.45 0.79
N GLU A 400 25.14 -24.10 0.09
CA GLU A 400 25.36 -24.55 -1.27
C GLU A 400 25.14 -26.06 -1.26
N THR A 401 24.06 -26.51 -1.90
CA THR A 401 23.88 -27.90 -2.25
C THR A 401 24.94 -28.28 -3.28
N ALA A 402 26.16 -28.48 -2.80
CA ALA A 402 27.16 -29.30 -3.43
C ALA A 402 26.82 -30.76 -3.13
N LYS A 403 26.75 -31.56 -4.21
CA LYS A 403 26.58 -33.03 -4.33
C LYS A 403 25.14 -33.47 -4.63
N CYS A 404 24.90 -34.30 -5.65
CA CYS A 404 25.72 -35.39 -6.17
C CYS A 404 25.83 -35.45 -7.71
N MET A 405 26.92 -36.10 -8.12
CA MET A 405 27.30 -36.58 -9.46
C MET A 405 26.19 -37.23 -10.28
#